data_AF-A0A3M1KER9-F1
#
_entry.id   AF-A0A3M1KER9-F1
#
_cell.length_a   1.000
_cell.length_b   1.000
_cell.length_c   1.000
_cell.angle_alpha   90.00
_cell.angle_beta   90.00
_cell.angle_gamma   90.00
#
_symmetry.space_group_name_H-M   'P 1'
#
loop_
_entity.id
_entity.type
_entity.pdbx_description
1 polymer ?
#
loop_
_entity_poly.entity_id
_entity_poly.type
_entity_poly.pdbx_seq_one_letter_code
_entity_poly.pdbx_strand_id
1 'polypeptide(L)' 'MSKPVRYSGHALENLRARKIDKTEVEKTIASPERKEPGHPRSRVVYMRRCHDERLDKQVLLRVVIEETKMSAS' A
#
# COMPACT_ATOMS: atom_id res chain seq x y z
N MET A 1 -12.34 -10.48 -8.50
CA MET A 1 -10.98 -10.47 -9.08
C MET A 1 -10.32 -9.15 -8.72
N SER A 2 -9.25 -9.19 -7.92
CA SER A 2 -8.50 -7.98 -7.55
C SER A 2 -7.69 -7.50 -8.76
N LYS A 3 -7.72 -6.19 -9.06
CA LYS A 3 -6.89 -5.61 -10.14
C LYS A 3 -5.40 -5.88 -9.84
N PRO A 4 -4.56 -6.16 -10.85
CA PRO A 4 -3.14 -6.37 -10.62
C PRO A 4 -2.50 -5.10 -10.06
N VAL A 5 -1.70 -5.25 -8.99
CA VAL A 5 -0.99 -4.14 -8.34
C VAL A 5 0.45 -4.10 -8.84
N ARG A 6 0.86 -2.95 -9.38
CA ARG A 6 2.27 -2.68 -9.72
C ARG A 6 2.88 -1.77 -8.66
N TYR A 7 4.02 -2.19 -8.12
CA TYR A 7 4.75 -1.40 -7.13
C TYR A 7 5.66 -0.39 -7.84
N SER A 8 5.69 0.85 -7.34
CA SER A 8 6.73 1.81 -7.71
C SER A 8 8.06 1.43 -7.06
N GLY A 9 9.17 1.87 -7.65
CA GLY A 9 10.50 1.65 -7.05
C GLY A 9 10.60 2.21 -5.62
N HIS A 10 10.03 3.41 -5.40
CA HIS A 10 9.98 4.03 -4.08
C HIS A 10 9.18 3.19 -3.05
N ALA A 11 8.08 2.57 -3.46
CA ALA A 11 7.32 1.68 -2.58
C ALA A 11 8.14 0.44 -2.18
N LEU A 12 8.85 -0.19 -3.13
CA LEU A 12 9.70 -1.35 -2.87
C LEU A 12 10.85 -1.01 -1.92
N GLU A 13 11.49 0.15 -2.11
CA GLU A 13 12.56 0.64 -1.24
C GLU A 13 12.05 0.85 0.20
N ASN A 14 10.90 1.50 0.36
CA ASN A 14 10.30 1.74 1.68
C ASN A 14 9.95 0.43 2.41
N LEU A 15 9.40 -0.56 1.70
CA LEU A 15 9.11 -1.88 2.28
C LEU A 15 10.39 -2.57 2.75
N ARG A 16 11.43 -2.58 1.90
CA ARG A 16 12.73 -3.17 2.24
C ARG A 16 13.38 -2.45 3.43
N ALA A 17 13.39 -1.12 3.43
CA ALA A 17 14.00 -0.32 4.49
C ALA A 17 13.34 -0.55 5.86
N ARG A 18 12.04 -0.92 5.88
CA ARG A 18 11.27 -1.21 7.09
C ARG A 18 11.08 -2.70 7.38
N LYS A 19 11.65 -3.58 6.54
CA LYS A 19 11.42 -5.03 6.59
C LYS A 19 9.93 -5.41 6.61
N ILE A 20 9.11 -4.68 5.86
CA ILE A 20 7.67 -4.96 5.75
C ILE A 20 7.47 -5.90 4.56
N ASP A 21 6.90 -7.08 4.81
CA ASP A 21 6.61 -8.06 3.78
C ASP A 21 5.46 -7.60 2.86
N LYS A 22 5.48 -8.04 1.59
CA LYS A 22 4.43 -7.71 0.62
C LYS A 22 3.06 -8.24 1.06
N THR A 23 3.00 -9.33 1.82
CA THR A 23 1.77 -9.86 2.39
C THR A 23 1.07 -8.84 3.30
N GLU A 24 1.81 -7.99 4.02
CA GLU A 24 1.21 -6.93 4.83
C GLU A 24 0.56 -5.83 3.97
N VAL A 25 1.15 -5.55 2.80
CA VAL A 25 0.53 -4.67 1.80
C VAL A 25 -0.75 -5.30 1.25
N GLU A 26 -0.72 -6.57 0.87
CA GLU A 26 -1.88 -7.29 0.34
C GLU A 26 -3.02 -7.35 1.36
N LYS A 27 -2.73 -7.66 2.63
CA LYS A 27 -3.69 -7.62 3.73
C LYS A 27 -4.28 -6.22 3.92
N THR A 28 -3.45 -5.18 3.83
CA THR A 28 -3.89 -3.78 3.96
C THR A 28 -4.84 -3.38 2.84
N ILE A 29 -4.61 -3.86 1.61
CA ILE A 29 -5.48 -3.59 0.47
C ILE A 29 -6.79 -4.40 0.59
N ALA A 30 -6.70 -5.68 0.97
CA ALA A 30 -7.84 -6.58 1.05
C ALA A 30 -8.78 -6.26 2.23
N SER A 31 -8.23 -5.85 3.38
CA SER A 31 -8.97 -5.58 4.61
C SER A 31 -8.35 -4.38 5.34
N PRO A 32 -8.54 -3.14 4.84
CA PRO A 32 -8.06 -1.94 5.49
C PRO A 32 -8.84 -1.68 6.79
N GLU A 33 -8.15 -1.16 7.82
CA GLU A 33 -8.81 -0.53 8.97
C GLU A 33 -9.44 0.81 8.58
N ARG A 34 -8.81 1.54 7.65
CA ARG A 34 -9.31 2.81 7.14
C ARG A 34 -8.99 2.98 5.65
N LYS A 35 -9.93 3.55 4.91
CA LYS A 35 -9.79 3.89 3.49
C LYS A 35 -10.13 5.36 3.29
N GLU A 36 -9.28 6.08 2.56
CA GLU A 36 -9.46 7.51 2.32
C GLU A 36 -9.18 7.91 0.86
N PRO A 37 -9.82 8.98 0.36
CA PRO A 37 -9.42 9.59 -0.90
C PRO A 37 -8.01 10.18 -0.77
N GLY A 38 -7.15 9.91 -1.75
CA GLY A 38 -5.84 10.52 -1.88
C GLY A 38 -5.86 11.78 -2.75
N HIS A 39 -4.70 12.44 -2.86
CA HIS A 39 -4.47 13.53 -3.80
C HIS A 39 -3.36 13.16 -4.80
N PRO A 40 -3.58 13.30 -6.13
CA PRO A 40 -4.83 13.70 -6.82
C PRO A 40 -5.98 12.70 -6.61
N ARG A 41 -7.22 13.08 -6.95
CA ARG A 41 -8.46 12.27 -6.72
C ARG A 41 -8.43 10.86 -7.32
N SER A 42 -7.52 10.58 -8.26
CA SER A 42 -7.26 9.24 -8.81
C SER A 42 -6.56 8.29 -7.83
N ARG A 43 -6.12 8.79 -6.67
CA ARG A 43 -5.47 8.00 -5.62
C ARG A 43 -6.42 7.61 -4.52
N VAL A 44 -6.19 6.43 -3.96
CA VAL A 44 -6.85 5.93 -2.76
C VAL A 44 -5.79 5.49 -1.76
N VAL A 45 -5.99 5.81 -0.49
CA VAL A 45 -5.09 5.45 0.61
C VAL A 45 -5.77 4.38 1.45
N TYR A 46 -5.16 3.19 1.51
CA TYR A 46 -5.55 2.07 2.35
C TYR A 46 -4.63 2.03 3.57
N MET A 47 -5.21 1.85 4.76
CA MET A 47 -4.47 1.92 6.01
C MET A 47 -4.81 0.76 6.92
N ARG A 48 -3.79 0.16 7.51
CA ARG A 48 -3.90 -0.93 8.49
C ARG A 48 -2.67 -0.90 9.39
N ARG A 49 -2.81 -1.26 10.66
CA ARG A 49 -1.65 -1.40 11.55
C ARG A 49 -0.87 -2.66 11.20
N CYS A 50 0.46 -2.55 11.21
CA CYS A 50 1.37 -3.68 11.08
C CYS A 50 2.53 -3.53 12.07
N HIS A 51 3.27 -4.60 12.29
CA HIS A 51 4.50 -4.57 13.07
C HIS A 51 5.66 -4.14 12.15
N ASP A 52 6.42 -3.11 12.54
CA ASP A 52 7.66 -2.69 11.87
C ASP A 52 8.83 -3.33 12.61
N GLU A 53 9.41 -4.40 12.05
CA GLU A 53 10.49 -5.16 12.69
C GLU A 53 11.74 -4.32 12.94
N ARG A 54 11.95 -3.24 12.18
CA ARG A 54 13.12 -2.37 12.37
C ARG A 54 12.96 -1.51 13.63
N LEU A 55 11.72 -1.11 13.93
CA LEU A 55 11.41 -0.23 15.06
C LEU A 55 10.84 -0.98 16.27
N ASP A 56 10.61 -2.29 16.14
CA ASP A 56 10.00 -3.18 17.13
C ASP A 56 8.72 -2.60 17.73
N LYS A 57 7.84 -2.08 16.88
CA LYS A 57 6.58 -1.46 17.33
C LYS A 57 5.48 -1.54 16.29
N GLN A 58 4.25 -1.35 16.73
CA GLN A 58 3.13 -1.14 15.82
C GLN A 58 3.23 0.21 15.13
N VAL A 59 3.05 0.20 13.81
CA VAL A 59 2.98 1.38 12.97
C VAL A 59 1.73 1.33 12.10
N LEU A 60 1.30 2.49 11.59
CA LEU A 60 0.24 2.56 10.60
C LEU A 60 0.85 2.45 9.19
N LEU A 61 0.62 1.33 8.51
CA LEU A 61 1.01 1.18 7.10
C LEU A 61 0.00 1.93 6.23
N ARG A 62 0.50 2.78 5.33
CA ARG A 62 -0.29 3.55 4.36
C ARG A 62 0.06 3.10 2.95
N VAL A 63 -0.88 2.44 2.29
CA VAL A 63 -0.74 1.97 0.90
C VAL A 63 -1.49 2.93 -0.01
N VAL A 64 -0.76 3.65 -0.85
CA VAL A 64 -1.35 4.60 -1.81
C VAL A 64 -1.42 3.92 -3.17
N ILE A 65 -2.63 3.77 -3.70
CA ILE A 65 -2.86 3.20 -5.04
C ILE A 65 -3.39 4.30 -5.94
N GLU A 66 -2.74 4.50 -7.08
CA GLU A 66 -3.25 5.33 -8.16
C GLU A 66 -3.91 4.44 -9.21
N GLU A 67 -5.17 4.71 -9.53
CA GLU A 67 -5.84 3.97 -10.61
C GLU A 67 -5.42 4.54 -11.97
N THR A 68 -4.55 3.82 -12.68
CA THR A 68 -4.28 4.07 -14.09
C THR A 68 -5.29 3.33 -14.96
N LYS A 69 -5.99 4.05 -15.84
CA LYS A 69 -6.68 3.41 -16.97
C LYS A 69 -5.60 2.81 -17.88
N MET A 70 -5.62 1.50 -18.08
CA MET A 70 -4.92 0.94 -19.22
C MET A 70 -5.67 1.41 -20.46
N SER A 71 -5.13 2.39 -21.17
CA SER A 71 -5.60 2.74 -22.50
C SER A 71 -5.40 1.50 -23.37
N ALA A 72 -6.49 0.82 -23.77
CA ALA A 72 -6.41 -0.15 -24.85
C ALA A 72 -5.92 0.62 -26.09
N SER A 73 -4.69 0.33 -26.51
CA SER A 73 -4.14 0.80 -27.79
C SER A 73 -4.48 -0.21 -28.87
#